data_AF-A0AAN8PGS9-F1
#
_entry.id   AF-A0AAN8PGS9-F1
#
_cell.length_a   1.000
_cell.length_b   1.000
_cell.length_c   1.000
_cell.angle_alpha   90.00
_cell.angle_beta   90.00
_cell.angle_gamma   90.00
#
_symmetry.space_group_name_H-M   'P 1'
#
loop_
_entity.id
_entity.type
_entity.pdbx_description
1 polymer ?
#
loop_
_entity_poly.entity_id
_entity_poly.type
_entity_poly.pdbx_seq_one_letter_code
_entity_poly.pdbx_strand_id
1 'polypeptide(L)'
;MKVAKDFKLISCLIIILCLLELTNCDTRRRQRRPNRRRRPNSRRRTTLPTTTAANSTPGRCERIVVPMCRGLVGYRRTYLPNEFGHTTQMQVYQSLEYLWPFMDIGCSRNFRVLACGMYLPKCPGNTGVEGGLKPCKETCKRARRCRAKMRELQSQWPTDFNCTALLPRKSKKCIPPVSERPRCANQHIKCQRNEHDFCQGLNFQLGMLPNMFLQCSKQDIHRELDEYRVLIDSGCSEHLAFLLCGIYQPFCTRAENPFALPCREICELVKSDCESTYSRLHGGLPWPGKLQCHRYPLSTDELWLCAMPGDTSLALTPEEALANGEISENGENSENQ
;
A
#
# COMPACT_ATOMS: atom_id res chain seq x y z
N MET A 1 -30.32 -0.73 48.82
CA MET A 1 -28.91 -1.19 48.79
C MET A 1 -28.79 -2.70 48.56
N LYS A 2 -29.32 -3.24 47.44
CA LYS A 2 -29.18 -4.68 47.09
C LYS A 2 -28.66 -4.95 45.67
N VAL A 3 -28.47 -3.92 44.84
CA VAL A 3 -28.08 -4.07 43.42
C VAL A 3 -26.55 -4.11 43.21
N ALA A 4 -25.75 -3.68 44.19
CA ALA A 4 -24.28 -3.64 44.07
C ALA A 4 -23.57 -4.98 44.40
N LYS A 5 -24.29 -5.99 44.91
CA LYS A 5 -23.70 -7.31 45.24
C LYS A 5 -23.72 -8.28 44.05
N ASP A 6 -24.63 -8.11 43.10
CA ASP A 6 -24.80 -9.03 41.97
C ASP A 6 -23.75 -8.81 40.86
N PHE A 7 -23.26 -7.59 40.66
CA PHE A 7 -22.20 -7.29 39.69
C PHE A 7 -20.85 -7.97 40.02
N LYS A 8 -20.55 -8.14 41.31
CA LYS A 8 -19.31 -8.82 41.74
C LYS A 8 -19.38 -10.33 41.53
N LEU A 9 -20.56 -10.95 41.69
CA LEU A 9 -20.73 -12.38 41.41
C LEU A 9 -20.65 -12.68 39.91
N ILE A 10 -21.27 -11.86 39.07
CA ILE A 10 -21.25 -12.04 37.60
C ILE A 10 -19.83 -11.85 37.06
N SER A 11 -19.10 -10.84 37.53
CA SER A 11 -17.70 -10.61 37.14
C SER A 11 -16.78 -11.76 37.56
N CYS A 12 -16.96 -12.32 38.78
CA CYS A 12 -16.23 -13.51 39.22
C CYS A 12 -16.56 -14.76 38.38
N LEU A 13 -17.83 -14.97 38.00
CA LEU A 13 -18.24 -16.10 37.16
C LEU A 13 -17.62 -16.04 35.76
N ILE A 14 -17.55 -14.85 35.16
CA ILE A 14 -16.92 -14.65 33.84
C ILE A 14 -15.40 -14.89 33.92
N ILE A 15 -14.73 -14.43 34.99
CA ILE A 15 -13.29 -14.67 35.18
C ILE A 15 -13.01 -16.16 35.39
N ILE A 16 -13.84 -16.88 36.16
CA ILE A 16 -13.68 -18.32 36.38
C ILE A 16 -13.89 -19.11 35.09
N LEU A 17 -14.91 -18.76 34.28
CA LEU A 17 -15.14 -19.39 32.97
C LEU A 17 -13.98 -19.13 32.00
N CYS A 18 -13.42 -17.91 31.98
CA CYS A 18 -12.23 -17.60 31.17
C CYS A 18 -10.98 -18.38 31.62
N LEU A 19 -10.78 -18.61 32.92
CA LEU A 19 -9.65 -19.40 33.42
C LEU A 19 -9.78 -20.90 33.09
N LEU A 20 -11.00 -21.43 33.07
CA LEU A 20 -11.27 -22.82 32.66
C LEU A 20 -11.02 -23.05 31.16
N GLU A 21 -11.32 -22.07 30.30
CA GLU A 21 -11.00 -22.12 28.86
C GLU A 21 -9.48 -22.07 28.60
N LEU A 22 -8.72 -21.27 29.37
CA LEU A 22 -7.26 -21.15 29.21
C LEU A 22 -6.51 -22.43 29.62
N THR A 23 -6.99 -23.12 30.65
CA THR A 23 -6.40 -24.41 31.09
C THR A 23 -6.68 -25.56 30.11
N ASN A 24 -7.82 -25.52 29.40
CA ASN A 24 -8.16 -26.47 28.33
C ASN A 24 -7.35 -26.28 27.03
N CYS A 25 -6.79 -25.09 26.79
CA CYS A 25 -5.96 -24.82 25.63
C CYS A 25 -4.54 -25.41 25.79
N ASP A 26 -4.03 -25.43 27.02
CA ASP A 26 -2.67 -25.94 27.34
C ASP A 26 -2.61 -27.48 27.35
N THR A 27 -3.70 -28.14 27.74
CA THR A 27 -3.83 -29.61 27.67
C THR A 27 -3.92 -30.13 26.23
N ARG A 28 -4.59 -29.40 25.32
CA ARG A 28 -4.66 -29.75 23.88
C ARG A 28 -3.32 -29.61 23.15
N ARG A 29 -2.44 -28.69 23.56
CA ARG A 29 -1.09 -28.53 22.97
C ARG A 29 -0.12 -29.66 23.34
N ARG A 30 -0.27 -30.29 24.51
CA ARG A 30 0.64 -31.35 24.98
C ARG A 30 0.45 -32.70 24.27
N GLN A 31 -0.71 -32.96 23.66
CA GLN A 31 -1.01 -34.27 23.04
C GLN A 31 -0.60 -34.40 21.55
N ARG A 32 -0.16 -33.32 20.87
CA ARG A 32 0.19 -33.36 19.42
C ARG A 32 1.70 -33.22 19.14
N ARG A 33 2.55 -33.99 19.82
CA ARG A 33 3.96 -34.20 19.39
C ARG A 33 4.16 -35.65 18.93
N PRO A 34 4.48 -35.91 17.65
CA PRO A 34 4.81 -37.26 17.20
C PRO A 34 6.23 -37.66 17.62
N ASN A 35 6.36 -38.90 18.11
CA ASN A 35 7.59 -39.55 18.51
C ASN A 35 8.58 -39.73 17.34
N ARG A 36 9.74 -39.06 17.37
CA ARG A 36 10.91 -39.42 16.54
C ARG A 36 11.91 -40.22 17.37
N ARG A 37 12.09 -41.49 16.98
CA ARG A 37 13.01 -42.47 17.57
C ARG A 37 14.47 -41.98 17.48
N ARG A 38 15.21 -42.14 18.58
CA ARG A 38 16.66 -41.90 18.71
C ARG A 38 17.46 -43.04 18.06
N ARG A 39 18.53 -42.70 17.33
CA ARG A 39 19.66 -43.62 17.00
C ARG A 39 20.98 -42.99 17.49
N PRO A 40 21.99 -43.80 17.86
CA PRO A 40 23.05 -43.38 18.78
C PRO A 40 24.32 -42.83 18.09
N ASN A 41 25.11 -42.14 18.91
CA ASN A 41 26.33 -41.38 18.66
C ASN A 41 27.46 -42.09 17.90
N SER A 42 28.18 -41.32 17.08
CA SER A 42 29.62 -41.47 16.87
C SER A 42 30.30 -40.10 17.05
N ARG A 43 31.21 -40.04 18.03
CA ARG A 43 32.03 -38.87 18.35
C ARG A 43 33.12 -38.70 17.30
N ARG A 44 33.26 -37.49 16.75
CA ARG A 44 34.56 -36.99 16.27
C ARG A 44 34.74 -35.56 16.75
N ARG A 45 35.78 -35.38 17.56
CA ARG A 45 36.22 -34.11 18.15
C ARG A 45 36.93 -33.33 17.05
N THR A 46 36.30 -32.28 16.55
CA THR A 46 36.95 -31.32 15.64
C THR A 46 36.94 -29.97 16.33
N THR A 47 38.12 -29.38 16.40
CA THR A 47 38.49 -28.12 17.02
C THR A 47 37.65 -26.95 16.51
N LEU A 48 37.26 -26.08 17.42
CA LEU A 48 36.46 -24.86 17.19
C LEU A 48 37.35 -23.80 16.52
N PRO A 49 37.03 -23.30 15.31
CA PRO A 49 37.55 -22.03 14.85
C PRO A 49 36.69 -20.91 15.44
N THR A 50 37.37 -19.95 16.07
CA THR A 50 36.83 -18.67 16.53
C THR A 50 35.91 -18.05 15.47
N THR A 51 34.63 -17.88 15.81
CA THR A 51 33.65 -17.22 14.94
C THR A 51 33.99 -15.74 14.83
N THR A 52 34.79 -15.37 13.85
CA THR A 52 34.84 -14.02 13.29
C THR A 52 33.45 -13.60 12.83
N ALA A 53 33.17 -12.31 13.02
CA ALA A 53 31.92 -11.61 12.76
C ALA A 53 31.11 -12.12 11.56
N ALA A 54 29.78 -12.13 11.73
CA ALA A 54 28.80 -12.45 10.71
C ALA A 54 29.17 -11.79 9.37
N ASN A 55 29.48 -12.62 8.36
CA ASN A 55 29.60 -12.21 6.97
C ASN A 55 28.29 -11.54 6.56
N SER A 56 28.26 -10.21 6.53
CA SER A 56 27.23 -9.44 5.85
C SER A 56 27.34 -9.76 4.37
N THR A 57 26.34 -10.47 3.83
CA THR A 57 26.21 -10.67 2.39
C THR A 57 26.35 -9.30 1.70
N PRO A 58 27.22 -9.16 0.69
CA PRO A 58 27.40 -7.90 -0.02
C PRO A 58 26.05 -7.38 -0.52
N GLY A 59 25.76 -6.12 -0.21
CA GLY A 59 24.47 -5.53 -0.56
C GLY A 59 24.33 -5.44 -2.08
N ARG A 60 23.12 -5.69 -2.59
CA ARG A 60 22.84 -5.71 -4.02
C ARG A 60 21.67 -4.82 -4.38
N CYS A 61 21.69 -4.30 -5.60
CA CYS A 61 20.58 -3.52 -6.12
C CYS A 61 19.48 -4.41 -6.70
N GLU A 62 18.29 -4.34 -6.11
CA GLU A 62 17.11 -5.10 -6.54
C GLU A 62 15.92 -4.19 -6.87
N ARG A 63 14.93 -4.70 -7.61
CA ARG A 63 13.72 -3.96 -7.97
C ARG A 63 12.84 -3.76 -6.74
N ILE A 64 12.26 -2.58 -6.58
CA ILE A 64 11.30 -2.33 -5.50
C ILE A 64 10.01 -3.09 -5.79
N VAL A 65 9.61 -3.94 -4.86
CA VAL A 65 8.36 -4.71 -4.86
C VAL A 65 7.40 -4.29 -3.76
N VAL A 66 7.88 -3.52 -2.76
CA VAL A 66 7.05 -2.99 -1.65
C VAL A 66 5.93 -2.10 -2.21
N PRO A 67 4.64 -2.42 -1.99
CA PRO A 67 3.54 -1.85 -2.78
C PRO A 67 3.34 -0.36 -2.55
N MET A 68 3.55 0.13 -1.33
CA MET A 68 3.45 1.56 -0.99
C MET A 68 4.59 2.44 -1.58
N CYS A 69 5.59 1.82 -2.21
CA CYS A 69 6.77 2.49 -2.75
C CYS A 69 6.98 2.21 -4.26
N ARG A 70 6.68 0.99 -4.72
CA ARG A 70 6.84 0.56 -6.11
C ARG A 70 6.03 1.46 -7.06
N GLY A 71 6.69 2.03 -8.08
CA GLY A 71 6.06 2.96 -9.03
C GLY A 71 5.68 4.34 -8.47
N LEU A 72 5.79 4.53 -7.15
CA LEU A 72 5.28 5.70 -6.43
C LEU A 72 6.36 6.68 -5.98
N VAL A 73 7.63 6.31 -6.15
CA VAL A 73 8.81 7.16 -5.91
C VAL A 73 9.66 7.27 -7.17
N GLY A 74 10.49 8.30 -7.27
CA GLY A 74 11.27 8.62 -8.49
C GLY A 74 12.42 7.65 -8.83
N TYR A 75 12.39 6.42 -8.33
CA TYR A 75 13.40 5.39 -8.60
C TYR A 75 12.79 3.99 -8.45
N ARG A 76 13.34 3.03 -9.20
CA ARG A 76 12.79 1.65 -9.28
C ARG A 76 13.67 0.57 -8.62
N ARG A 77 14.89 0.92 -8.21
CA ARG A 77 15.86 -0.02 -7.63
C ARG A 77 16.35 0.45 -6.26
N THR A 78 16.31 -0.46 -5.30
CA THR A 78 16.78 -0.25 -3.91
C THR A 78 18.07 -1.01 -3.66
N TYR A 79 18.87 -0.56 -2.71
CA TYR A 79 20.03 -1.28 -2.18
C TYR A 79 19.71 -1.81 -0.78
N LEU A 80 19.87 -3.13 -0.57
CA LEU A 80 19.78 -3.76 0.75
C LEU A 80 21.10 -4.51 1.06
N PRO A 81 21.56 -4.56 2.32
CA PRO A 81 20.85 -4.12 3.52
C PRO A 81 20.75 -2.59 3.68
N ASN A 82 19.67 -2.12 4.31
CA ASN A 82 19.51 -0.71 4.69
C ASN A 82 20.16 -0.41 6.05
N GLU A 83 20.14 0.86 6.48
CA GLU A 83 20.74 1.28 7.76
C GLU A 83 20.08 0.69 9.01
N PHE A 84 18.86 0.15 8.85
CA PHE A 84 18.11 -0.53 9.92
C PHE A 84 18.41 -2.04 9.98
N GLY A 85 19.32 -2.55 9.14
CA GLY A 85 19.69 -3.97 9.09
C GLY A 85 18.70 -4.86 8.35
N HIS A 86 17.68 -4.31 7.70
CA HIS A 86 16.77 -5.11 6.87
C HIS A 86 17.51 -5.61 5.63
N THR A 87 17.44 -6.91 5.39
CA THR A 87 18.09 -7.60 4.26
C THR A 87 17.10 -8.00 3.17
N THR A 88 15.79 -7.93 3.45
CA THR A 88 14.73 -8.27 2.50
C THR A 88 13.66 -7.17 2.45
N GLN A 89 12.98 -7.05 1.32
CA GLN A 89 11.86 -6.11 1.19
C GLN A 89 10.62 -6.50 2.00
N MET A 90 10.47 -7.77 2.38
CA MET A 90 9.43 -8.20 3.33
C MET A 90 9.65 -7.60 4.72
N GLN A 91 10.88 -7.64 5.24
CA GLN A 91 11.21 -7.00 6.52
C GLN A 91 10.99 -5.48 6.46
N VAL A 92 11.33 -4.87 5.33
CA VAL A 92 11.04 -3.46 5.08
C VAL A 92 9.54 -3.19 5.06
N TYR A 93 8.73 -3.99 4.36
CA TYR A 93 7.28 -3.88 4.34
C TYR A 93 6.70 -3.87 5.76
N GLN A 94 7.08 -4.85 6.58
CA GLN A 94 6.60 -4.97 7.96
C GLN A 94 6.92 -3.74 8.81
N SER A 95 8.08 -3.13 8.59
CA SER A 95 8.50 -1.93 9.31
C SER A 95 7.88 -0.64 8.76
N LEU A 96 7.48 -0.63 7.49
CA LEU A 96 6.87 0.53 6.83
C LEU A 96 5.34 0.55 6.92
N GLU A 97 4.68 -0.58 7.17
CA GLU A 97 3.23 -0.74 7.05
C GLU A 97 2.43 0.31 7.84
N TYR A 98 2.83 0.59 9.08
CA TYR A 98 2.16 1.59 9.93
C TYR A 98 2.26 3.04 9.39
N LEU A 99 3.24 3.32 8.52
CA LEU A 99 3.42 4.64 7.91
C LEU A 99 2.56 4.84 6.67
N TRP A 100 2.02 3.78 6.08
CA TRP A 100 1.25 3.84 4.84
C TRP A 100 0.07 4.83 4.92
N PRO A 101 -0.78 4.86 5.98
CA PRO A 101 -1.88 5.82 6.05
C PRO A 101 -1.42 7.28 5.89
N PHE A 102 -0.23 7.62 6.38
CA PHE A 102 0.33 8.98 6.26
C PHE A 102 0.92 9.27 4.87
N MET A 103 1.28 8.24 4.10
CA MET A 103 1.65 8.37 2.70
C MET A 103 0.42 8.67 1.83
N ASP A 104 -0.73 8.09 2.17
CA ASP A 104 -1.97 8.19 1.38
C ASP A 104 -2.82 9.41 1.78
N ILE A 105 -2.80 9.84 3.04
CA ILE A 105 -3.50 11.06 3.48
C ILE A 105 -2.93 12.35 2.87
N GLY A 106 -1.77 12.26 2.22
CA GLY A 106 -1.22 13.35 1.42
C GLY A 106 -0.76 14.59 2.22
N CYS A 107 -0.48 14.46 3.52
CA CYS A 107 -0.02 15.58 4.36
C CYS A 107 1.30 16.24 3.89
N SER A 108 2.10 15.53 3.09
CA SER A 108 3.21 16.08 2.31
C SER A 108 3.56 15.10 1.19
N ARG A 109 3.78 15.60 -0.03
CA ARG A 109 4.24 14.77 -1.15
C ARG A 109 5.64 14.18 -0.93
N ASN A 110 6.40 14.77 -0.02
CA ASN A 110 7.73 14.32 0.36
C ASN A 110 7.71 13.23 1.44
N PHE A 111 6.57 12.94 2.08
CA PHE A 111 6.50 11.95 3.14
C PHE A 111 6.73 10.52 2.63
N ARG A 112 6.06 10.13 1.53
CA ARG A 112 6.33 8.84 0.87
C ARG A 112 7.79 8.72 0.40
N VAL A 113 8.34 9.79 -0.17
CA VAL A 113 9.75 9.83 -0.60
C VAL A 113 10.71 9.66 0.59
N LEU A 114 10.41 10.28 1.72
CA LEU A 114 11.18 10.11 2.95
C LEU A 114 11.11 8.67 3.45
N ALA A 115 9.90 8.16 3.71
CA ALA A 115 9.72 6.83 4.30
C ALA A 115 10.30 5.72 3.41
N CYS A 116 9.92 5.70 2.13
CA CYS A 116 10.48 4.75 1.17
C CYS A 116 11.98 4.93 1.00
N GLY A 117 12.51 6.16 0.96
CA GLY A 117 13.95 6.38 0.79
C GLY A 117 14.81 6.00 1.99
N MET A 118 14.26 6.06 3.22
CA MET A 118 14.97 5.62 4.43
C MET A 118 15.08 4.09 4.47
N TYR A 119 13.97 3.38 4.20
CA TYR A 119 13.92 1.93 4.31
C TYR A 119 14.27 1.18 3.00
N LEU A 120 14.09 1.81 1.84
CA LEU A 120 14.44 1.31 0.51
C LEU A 120 15.35 2.32 -0.19
N PRO A 121 16.58 2.53 0.32
CA PRO A 121 17.44 3.58 -0.19
C PRO A 121 17.80 3.33 -1.66
N LYS A 122 17.82 4.40 -2.46
CA LYS A 122 17.97 4.32 -3.92
C LYS A 122 19.31 3.68 -4.27
N CYS A 123 19.31 2.73 -5.22
CA CYS A 123 20.54 2.11 -5.71
C CYS A 123 21.57 3.17 -6.15
N PRO A 124 22.83 3.10 -5.68
CA PRO A 124 23.83 4.14 -5.92
C PRO A 124 24.36 4.19 -7.35
N GLY A 125 24.21 3.13 -8.15
CA GLY A 125 24.80 3.07 -9.49
C GLY A 125 26.29 3.46 -9.46
N ASN A 126 26.70 4.37 -10.33
CA ASN A 126 28.10 4.84 -10.43
C ASN A 126 28.39 6.10 -9.57
N THR A 127 27.58 6.39 -8.54
CA THR A 127 27.74 7.65 -7.76
C THR A 127 28.90 7.63 -6.76
N GLY A 128 29.57 6.50 -6.56
CA GLY A 128 30.66 6.35 -5.57
C GLY A 128 30.19 6.53 -4.12
N VAL A 129 28.89 6.38 -3.86
CA VAL A 129 28.31 6.32 -2.52
C VAL A 129 28.29 4.87 -2.08
N GLU A 130 28.90 4.57 -0.94
CA GLU A 130 28.78 3.25 -0.31
C GLU A 130 27.35 3.08 0.24
N GLY A 131 26.72 1.97 -0.12
CA GLY A 131 25.33 1.70 0.23
C GLY A 131 24.29 2.48 -0.60
N GLY A 132 23.03 2.45 -0.17
CA GLY A 132 21.94 3.13 -0.86
C GLY A 132 21.87 4.63 -0.56
N LEU A 133 21.40 5.41 -1.54
CA LEU A 133 21.15 6.84 -1.40
C LEU A 133 19.87 7.08 -0.58
N LYS A 134 20.04 7.68 0.59
CA LYS A 134 18.95 8.13 1.47
C LYS A 134 18.36 9.48 0.99
N PRO A 135 17.19 9.90 1.52
CA PRO A 135 16.62 11.21 1.27
C PRO A 135 17.52 12.35 1.71
N CYS A 136 17.45 13.48 1.00
CA CYS A 136 18.13 14.69 1.43
C CYS A 136 17.49 15.27 2.70
N LYS A 137 18.26 16.05 3.46
CA LYS A 137 17.79 16.85 4.61
C LYS A 137 16.54 17.67 4.28
N GLU A 138 16.50 18.27 3.10
CA GLU A 138 15.39 19.09 2.61
C GLU A 138 14.13 18.27 2.31
N THR A 139 14.27 17.05 1.79
CA THR A 139 13.17 16.09 1.61
C THR A 139 12.53 15.77 2.95
N CYS A 140 13.35 15.44 3.95
CA CYS A 140 12.88 15.18 5.30
C CYS A 140 12.20 16.40 5.93
N LYS A 141 12.79 17.59 5.82
CA LYS A 141 12.20 18.83 6.35
C LYS A 141 10.83 19.15 5.74
N ARG A 142 10.62 18.89 4.45
CA ARG A 142 9.30 19.05 3.81
C ARG A 142 8.29 18.03 4.35
N ALA A 143 8.71 16.77 4.43
CA ALA A 143 7.91 15.68 4.98
C ALA A 143 7.48 15.90 6.45
N ARG A 144 8.28 16.63 7.25
CA ARG A 144 7.97 16.93 8.67
C ARG A 144 6.63 17.65 8.89
N ARG A 145 6.02 18.23 7.86
CA ARG A 145 4.65 18.78 7.95
C ARG A 145 3.62 17.72 8.33
N CYS A 146 3.85 16.46 7.98
CA CYS A 146 3.03 15.32 8.39
C CYS A 146 3.02 15.06 9.91
N ARG A 147 3.98 15.62 10.68
CA ARG A 147 4.03 15.45 12.14
C ARG A 147 2.74 15.93 12.83
N ALA A 148 2.13 17.01 12.35
CA ALA A 148 0.88 17.51 12.92
C ALA A 148 -0.26 16.50 12.72
N LYS A 149 -0.42 16.00 11.48
CA LYS A 149 -1.44 15.02 11.13
C LYS A 149 -1.23 13.67 11.81
N MET A 150 0.02 13.25 11.99
CA MET A 150 0.34 12.05 12.78
C MET A 150 -0.15 12.16 14.21
N ARG A 151 0.11 13.28 14.89
CA ARG A 151 -0.36 13.49 16.28
C ARG A 151 -1.88 13.51 16.40
N GLU A 152 -2.55 14.12 15.43
CA GLU A 152 -4.03 14.11 15.34
C GLU A 152 -4.57 12.68 15.29
N LEU A 153 -3.92 11.82 14.52
CA LEU A 153 -4.23 10.38 14.41
C LEU A 153 -3.51 9.52 15.46
N GLN A 154 -3.18 10.12 16.62
CA GLN A 154 -2.55 9.44 17.77
C GLN A 154 -1.25 8.69 17.46
N SER A 155 -0.55 9.10 16.40
CA SER A 155 0.72 8.55 15.95
C SER A 155 1.87 9.52 16.19
N GLN A 156 3.08 8.96 16.38
CA GLN A 156 4.28 9.75 16.65
C GLN A 156 5.17 9.84 15.40
N TRP A 157 5.91 10.96 15.29
CA TRP A 157 6.93 11.08 14.26
C TRP A 157 8.08 10.11 14.56
N PRO A 158 8.50 9.26 13.60
CA PRO A 158 9.56 8.27 13.85
C PRO A 158 10.87 8.94 14.27
N THR A 159 11.49 8.43 15.33
CA THR A 159 12.78 8.94 15.83
C THR A 159 13.90 8.79 14.81
N ASP A 160 13.84 7.74 14.01
CA ASP A 160 14.77 7.44 12.93
C ASP A 160 14.74 8.47 11.80
N PHE A 161 13.66 9.26 11.69
CA PHE A 161 13.52 10.31 10.68
C PHE A 161 14.17 11.63 11.17
N ASN A 162 15.43 11.54 11.59
CA ASN A 162 16.23 12.68 12.02
C ASN A 162 16.81 13.43 10.81
N CYS A 163 16.14 14.51 10.39
CA CYS A 163 16.56 15.29 9.22
C CYS A 163 17.97 15.88 9.32
N THR A 164 18.52 16.06 10.53
CA THR A 164 19.85 16.66 10.70
C THR A 164 20.98 15.68 10.34
N ALA A 165 20.72 14.37 10.45
CA ALA A 165 21.66 13.31 10.09
C ALA A 165 21.72 13.04 8.57
N LEU A 166 20.85 13.67 7.77
CA LEU A 166 20.80 13.46 6.32
C LEU A 166 21.68 14.44 5.56
N LEU A 167 22.21 13.98 4.42
CA LEU A 167 23.01 14.82 3.52
C LEU A 167 22.19 15.99 2.97
N PRO A 168 22.78 17.18 2.81
CA PRO A 168 22.09 18.32 2.21
C PRO A 168 21.93 18.12 0.70
N ARG A 169 20.86 18.67 0.11
CA ARG A 169 20.55 18.57 -1.33
C ARG A 169 21.70 19.01 -2.23
N LYS A 170 22.49 20.00 -1.80
CA LYS A 170 23.67 20.50 -2.51
C LYS A 170 24.74 19.43 -2.78
N SER A 171 24.76 18.35 -1.99
CA SER A 171 25.69 17.23 -2.19
C SER A 171 25.42 16.44 -3.48
N LYS A 172 24.19 16.51 -4.02
CA LYS A 172 23.72 15.68 -5.15
C LYS A 172 23.83 14.15 -4.93
N LYS A 173 24.11 13.71 -3.69
CA LYS A 173 24.31 12.29 -3.30
C LYS A 173 23.15 11.77 -2.43
N CYS A 174 21.94 12.28 -2.65
CA CYS A 174 20.74 11.94 -1.87
C CYS A 174 19.48 12.12 -2.72
N ILE A 175 18.34 11.56 -2.28
CA ILE A 175 17.06 11.67 -2.99
C ILE A 175 16.47 13.07 -2.73
N PRO A 176 16.37 13.95 -3.75
CA PRO A 176 15.93 15.33 -3.57
C PRO A 176 14.42 15.42 -3.30
N PRO A 177 13.94 16.57 -2.78
CA PRO A 177 12.52 16.75 -2.56
C PRO A 177 11.75 16.85 -3.87
N VAL A 178 10.51 16.36 -3.85
CA VAL A 178 9.52 16.59 -4.90
C VAL A 178 8.76 17.90 -4.66
N SER A 179 8.19 18.46 -5.73
CA SER A 179 7.34 19.65 -5.67
C SER A 179 6.11 19.40 -4.80
N GLU A 180 5.80 20.33 -3.90
CA GLU A 180 4.57 20.32 -3.08
C GLU A 180 3.38 20.96 -3.81
N ARG A 181 3.57 21.50 -5.03
CA ARG A 181 2.45 22.08 -5.77
C ARG A 181 1.36 21.01 -5.97
N PRO A 182 0.09 21.29 -5.65
CA PRO A 182 -1.00 20.39 -6.00
C PRO A 182 -0.99 20.21 -7.51
N ARG A 183 -1.03 18.96 -7.98
CA ARG A 183 -1.04 18.66 -9.42
C ARG A 183 -2.41 18.92 -10.06
N CYS A 184 -3.46 18.98 -9.25
CA CYS A 184 -4.81 19.20 -9.73
C CYS A 184 -4.98 20.71 -9.96
N ALA A 185 -4.74 21.16 -11.19
CA ALA A 185 -5.01 22.54 -11.61
C ALA A 185 -6.50 22.90 -11.47
N ASN A 186 -7.38 21.89 -11.58
CA ASN A 186 -8.81 22.00 -11.35
C ASN A 186 -9.20 21.14 -10.13
N GLN A 187 -9.81 21.76 -9.13
CA GLN A 187 -10.40 21.08 -7.97
C GLN A 187 -11.79 20.50 -8.26
N HIS A 188 -12.36 20.82 -9.43
CA HIS A 188 -13.65 20.26 -9.85
C HIS A 188 -13.47 18.82 -10.30
N ILE A 189 -14.26 17.94 -9.69
CA ILE A 189 -14.46 16.56 -10.13
C ILE A 189 -15.06 16.62 -11.52
N LYS A 190 -14.31 16.20 -12.53
CA LYS A 190 -14.81 16.07 -13.91
C LYS A 190 -14.70 14.63 -14.35
N CYS A 191 -15.74 14.15 -15.02
CA CYS A 191 -15.69 12.86 -15.69
C CYS A 191 -14.72 12.94 -16.86
N GLN A 192 -13.90 11.91 -17.02
CA GLN A 192 -12.97 11.79 -18.12
C GLN A 192 -13.01 10.36 -18.64
N ARG A 193 -12.80 10.20 -19.94
CA ARG A 193 -12.67 8.87 -20.54
C ARG A 193 -11.52 8.10 -19.88
N ASN A 194 -11.77 6.86 -19.51
CA ASN A 194 -10.73 5.93 -19.09
C ASN A 194 -10.03 5.39 -20.35
N GLU A 195 -8.80 5.84 -20.56
CA GLU A 195 -7.99 5.53 -21.75
C GLU A 195 -6.92 4.46 -21.47
N HIS A 196 -6.97 3.83 -20.29
CA HIS A 196 -6.03 2.76 -19.97
C HIS A 196 -6.39 1.49 -20.76
N ASP A 197 -5.43 0.93 -21.48
CA ASP A 197 -5.67 -0.20 -22.39
C ASP A 197 -6.37 -1.40 -21.73
N PHE A 198 -6.00 -1.75 -20.49
CA PHE A 198 -6.61 -2.86 -19.74
C PHE A 198 -7.97 -2.51 -19.12
N CYS A 199 -8.43 -1.26 -19.23
CA CYS A 199 -9.79 -0.84 -18.83
C CYS A 199 -10.77 -0.80 -20.01
N GLN A 200 -10.30 -1.09 -21.23
CA GLN A 200 -11.15 -1.14 -22.41
C GLN A 200 -12.15 -2.31 -22.30
N GLY A 201 -13.35 -2.13 -22.88
CA GLY A 201 -14.41 -3.14 -22.86
C GLY A 201 -15.24 -3.20 -21.57
N LEU A 202 -14.91 -2.39 -20.55
CA LEU A 202 -15.78 -2.20 -19.38
C LEU A 202 -16.98 -1.32 -19.74
N ASN A 203 -18.13 -1.59 -19.11
CA ASN A 203 -19.32 -0.73 -19.22
C ASN A 203 -19.05 0.70 -18.72
N PHE A 204 -18.18 0.84 -17.71
CA PHE A 204 -17.79 2.13 -17.16
C PHE A 204 -16.61 2.72 -17.91
N GLN A 205 -16.91 3.47 -18.98
CA GLN A 205 -15.90 4.13 -19.82
C GLN A 205 -15.42 5.47 -19.26
N LEU A 206 -16.13 6.01 -18.27
CA LEU A 206 -15.86 7.30 -17.66
C LEU A 206 -15.45 7.12 -16.21
N GLY A 207 -14.43 7.84 -15.79
CA GLY A 207 -14.03 7.92 -14.40
C GLY A 207 -13.50 9.29 -14.03
N MET A 208 -13.43 9.56 -12.74
CA MET A 208 -13.13 10.90 -12.25
C MET A 208 -11.71 11.07 -11.73
N LEU A 209 -11.25 12.32 -11.76
CA LEU A 209 -10.03 12.79 -11.13
C LEU A 209 -10.31 14.00 -10.23
N PRO A 210 -9.56 14.19 -9.13
CA PRO A 210 -8.58 13.24 -8.60
C PRO A 210 -9.25 11.99 -8.03
N ASN A 211 -8.53 10.85 -8.06
CA ASN A 211 -9.01 9.63 -7.41
C ASN A 211 -8.83 9.69 -5.87
N MET A 212 -9.29 8.64 -5.17
CA MET A 212 -9.20 8.53 -3.70
C MET A 212 -7.77 8.50 -3.13
N PHE A 213 -6.75 8.44 -4.00
CA PHE A 213 -5.33 8.52 -3.64
C PHE A 213 -4.68 9.85 -4.03
N LEU A 214 -5.49 10.85 -4.40
CA LEU A 214 -5.07 12.18 -4.80
C LEU A 214 -4.20 12.19 -6.06
N GLN A 215 -4.34 11.18 -6.93
CA GLN A 215 -3.73 11.20 -8.26
C GLN A 215 -4.57 12.09 -9.17
N CYS A 216 -3.92 13.10 -9.76
CA CYS A 216 -4.58 14.18 -10.50
C CYS A 216 -4.55 14.01 -12.02
N SER A 217 -3.84 13.01 -12.55
CA SER A 217 -3.73 12.78 -13.99
C SER A 217 -3.77 11.29 -14.32
N LYS A 218 -4.33 10.98 -15.48
CA LYS A 218 -4.31 9.63 -16.06
C LYS A 218 -2.89 9.09 -16.14
N GLN A 219 -1.89 9.93 -16.41
CA GLN A 219 -0.49 9.50 -16.49
C GLN A 219 0.09 9.07 -15.13
N ASP A 220 -0.30 9.73 -14.02
CA ASP A 220 0.07 9.29 -12.67
C ASP A 220 -0.54 7.92 -12.34
N ILE A 221 -1.78 7.69 -12.77
CA ILE A 221 -2.48 6.43 -12.59
C ILE A 221 -1.87 5.33 -13.45
N HIS A 222 -1.63 5.59 -14.73
CA HIS A 222 -1.01 4.66 -15.67
C HIS A 222 0.32 4.13 -15.12
N ARG A 223 1.18 5.00 -14.58
CA ARG A 223 2.46 4.60 -13.99
C ARG A 223 2.32 3.62 -12.83
N GLU A 224 1.25 3.73 -12.04
CA GLU A 224 1.00 2.82 -10.92
C GLU A 224 0.31 1.54 -11.39
N LEU A 225 -0.64 1.64 -12.31
CA LEU A 225 -1.33 0.48 -12.89
C LEU A 225 -0.39 -0.41 -13.73
N ASP A 226 0.62 0.17 -14.40
CA ASP A 226 1.66 -0.57 -15.11
C ASP A 226 2.43 -1.54 -14.18
N GLU A 227 2.53 -1.22 -12.88
CA GLU A 227 3.18 -2.12 -11.92
C GLU A 227 2.35 -3.39 -11.63
N TYR A 228 1.05 -3.38 -11.95
CA TYR A 228 0.16 -4.55 -11.90
C TYR A 228 0.09 -5.32 -13.22
N ARG A 229 0.79 -4.89 -14.28
CA ARG A 229 0.70 -5.51 -15.61
C ARG A 229 0.96 -7.02 -15.57
N VAL A 230 1.99 -7.46 -14.84
CA VAL A 230 2.31 -8.89 -14.70
C VAL A 230 1.21 -9.68 -13.97
N LEU A 231 0.50 -9.05 -13.03
CA LEU A 231 -0.64 -9.67 -12.36
C LEU A 231 -1.84 -9.77 -13.32
N ILE A 232 -2.10 -8.71 -14.09
CA ILE A 232 -3.15 -8.68 -15.12
C ILE A 232 -2.91 -9.78 -16.16
N ASP A 233 -1.69 -9.83 -16.71
CA ASP A 233 -1.30 -10.82 -17.73
C ASP A 233 -1.31 -12.26 -17.20
N SER A 234 -1.29 -12.45 -15.87
CA SER A 234 -1.43 -13.78 -15.28
C SER A 234 -2.84 -14.36 -15.41
N GLY A 235 -3.85 -13.53 -15.72
CA GLY A 235 -5.24 -13.95 -15.87
C GLY A 235 -5.85 -14.53 -14.60
N CYS A 236 -5.35 -14.14 -13.41
CA CYS A 236 -5.77 -14.75 -12.15
C CYS A 236 -7.27 -14.54 -11.85
N SER A 237 -7.86 -13.44 -12.29
CA SER A 237 -9.31 -13.17 -12.17
C SER A 237 -9.78 -12.36 -13.39
N GLU A 238 -10.93 -12.72 -13.94
CA GLU A 238 -11.56 -11.97 -15.04
C GLU A 238 -12.03 -10.56 -14.61
N HIS A 239 -12.20 -10.35 -13.31
CA HIS A 239 -12.68 -9.08 -12.74
C HIS A 239 -11.56 -8.15 -12.24
N LEU A 240 -10.30 -8.56 -12.37
CA LEU A 240 -9.16 -7.75 -11.90
C LEU A 240 -9.11 -6.38 -12.60
N ALA A 241 -9.39 -6.34 -13.90
CA ALA A 241 -9.46 -5.11 -14.66
C ALA A 241 -10.53 -4.16 -14.08
N PHE A 242 -11.77 -4.64 -13.91
CA PHE A 242 -12.86 -3.86 -13.33
C PHE A 242 -12.47 -3.27 -11.97
N LEU A 243 -11.92 -4.10 -11.08
CA LEU A 243 -11.50 -3.66 -9.75
C LEU A 243 -10.43 -2.56 -9.82
N LEU A 244 -9.34 -2.78 -10.57
CA LEU A 244 -8.26 -1.80 -10.68
C LEU A 244 -8.74 -0.49 -11.32
N CYS A 245 -9.52 -0.57 -12.41
CA CYS A 245 -10.01 0.60 -13.11
C CYS A 245 -10.92 1.44 -12.21
N GLY A 246 -11.86 0.84 -11.47
CA GLY A 246 -12.74 1.59 -10.56
C GLY A 246 -12.05 2.11 -9.30
N ILE A 247 -10.98 1.46 -8.82
CA ILE A 247 -10.20 1.96 -7.68
C ILE A 247 -9.38 3.20 -8.08
N TYR A 248 -8.76 3.15 -9.25
CA TYR A 248 -7.84 4.19 -9.70
C TYR A 248 -8.53 5.32 -10.47
N GLN A 249 -9.67 5.04 -11.10
CA GLN A 249 -10.55 6.04 -11.69
C GLN A 249 -11.99 5.66 -11.30
N PRO A 250 -12.46 6.08 -10.11
CA PRO A 250 -13.82 5.83 -9.65
C PRO A 250 -14.82 6.17 -10.74
N PHE A 251 -15.78 5.28 -10.93
CA PHE A 251 -16.65 5.26 -12.08
C PHE A 251 -17.62 6.43 -12.03
N CYS A 252 -17.76 7.18 -13.12
CA CYS A 252 -18.83 8.16 -13.21
C CYS A 252 -20.18 7.47 -13.36
N THR A 253 -21.17 7.94 -12.61
CA THR A 253 -22.50 7.33 -12.57
C THR A 253 -23.59 8.36 -12.85
N ARG A 254 -24.76 7.88 -13.27
CA ARG A 254 -25.96 8.73 -13.42
C ARG A 254 -26.54 9.24 -12.09
N ALA A 255 -26.06 8.71 -10.95
CA ALA A 255 -26.59 9.05 -9.63
C ALA A 255 -26.22 10.48 -9.18
N GLU A 256 -26.98 11.00 -8.21
CA GLU A 256 -26.70 12.31 -7.58
C GLU A 256 -25.31 12.37 -6.92
N ASN A 257 -24.79 11.23 -6.46
CA ASN A 257 -23.41 11.08 -6.06
C ASN A 257 -22.59 10.75 -7.32
N PRO A 258 -21.62 11.59 -7.73
CA PRO A 258 -21.10 11.54 -9.11
C PRO A 258 -20.19 10.33 -9.38
N PHE A 259 -19.94 9.48 -8.39
CA PHE A 259 -19.17 8.25 -8.58
C PHE A 259 -19.61 7.05 -7.77
N ALA A 260 -19.24 5.90 -8.31
CA ALA A 260 -19.19 4.62 -7.63
C ALA A 260 -17.75 4.10 -7.54
N LEU A 261 -17.39 3.55 -6.38
CA LEU A 261 -16.24 2.65 -6.25
C LEU A 261 -16.67 1.21 -6.59
N PRO A 262 -15.74 0.29 -6.89
CA PRO A 262 -16.08 -1.13 -6.93
C PRO A 262 -16.64 -1.58 -5.58
N CYS A 263 -17.68 -2.41 -5.60
CA CYS A 263 -18.21 -2.99 -4.37
C CYS A 263 -17.18 -3.89 -3.67
N ARG A 264 -17.35 -4.09 -2.35
CA ARG A 264 -16.46 -4.95 -1.55
C ARG A 264 -16.47 -6.39 -2.04
N GLU A 265 -17.62 -6.88 -2.48
CA GLU A 265 -17.84 -8.25 -2.95
C GLU A 265 -16.95 -8.58 -4.15
N ILE A 266 -16.86 -7.67 -5.13
CA ILE A 266 -15.98 -7.85 -6.29
C ILE A 266 -14.50 -7.74 -5.89
N CYS A 267 -14.16 -6.90 -4.91
CA CYS A 267 -12.81 -6.87 -4.36
C CYS A 267 -12.44 -8.21 -3.69
N GLU A 268 -13.33 -8.77 -2.87
CA GLU A 268 -13.09 -10.02 -2.14
C GLU A 268 -12.92 -11.20 -3.09
N LEU A 269 -13.72 -11.26 -4.16
CA LEU A 269 -13.58 -12.25 -5.23
C LEU A 269 -12.21 -12.16 -5.89
N VAL A 270 -11.82 -10.97 -6.39
CA VAL A 270 -10.51 -10.76 -7.03
C VAL A 270 -9.36 -11.04 -6.06
N LYS A 271 -9.49 -10.67 -4.78
CA LYS A 271 -8.48 -10.97 -3.77
C LYS A 271 -8.32 -12.48 -3.60
N SER A 272 -9.42 -13.22 -3.46
CA SER A 272 -9.41 -14.69 -3.35
C SER A 272 -8.69 -15.33 -4.54
N ASP A 273 -9.00 -14.87 -5.75
CA ASP A 273 -8.43 -15.38 -7.00
C ASP A 273 -6.94 -15.04 -7.15
N CYS A 274 -6.56 -13.80 -6.84
CA CYS A 274 -5.26 -13.24 -7.22
C CYS A 274 -4.23 -13.13 -6.09
N GLU A 275 -4.60 -13.23 -4.80
CA GLU A 275 -3.68 -12.98 -3.68
C GLU A 275 -2.48 -13.94 -3.67
N SER A 276 -2.71 -15.23 -3.94
CA SER A 276 -1.64 -16.24 -3.98
C SER A 276 -0.67 -16.00 -5.15
N THR A 277 -1.20 -15.62 -6.32
CA THR A 277 -0.41 -15.27 -7.51
C THR A 277 0.38 -13.99 -7.30
N TYR A 278 -0.25 -12.96 -6.71
CA TYR A 278 0.41 -11.72 -6.32
C TYR A 278 1.59 -11.99 -5.37
N SER A 279 1.35 -12.75 -4.30
CA SER A 279 2.39 -13.08 -3.31
C SER A 279 3.58 -13.78 -3.97
N ARG A 280 3.33 -14.77 -4.84
CA ARG A 280 4.39 -15.46 -5.60
C ARG A 280 5.18 -14.51 -6.50
N LEU A 281 4.51 -13.64 -7.26
CA LEU A 281 5.15 -12.70 -8.18
C LEU A 281 5.93 -11.59 -7.46
N HIS A 282 5.57 -11.27 -6.22
CA HIS A 282 6.13 -10.16 -5.44
C HIS A 282 7.00 -10.62 -4.26
N GLY A 283 7.59 -11.82 -4.34
CA GLY A 283 8.56 -12.29 -3.34
C GLY A 283 7.97 -12.52 -1.95
N GLY A 284 6.72 -12.96 -1.89
CA GLY A 284 5.99 -13.28 -0.66
C GLY A 284 5.20 -12.12 -0.07
N LEU A 285 5.28 -10.91 -0.64
CA LEU A 285 4.56 -9.73 -0.12
C LEU A 285 3.04 -9.96 -0.05
N PRO A 286 2.36 -9.41 0.97
CA PRO A 286 0.92 -9.56 1.13
C PRO A 286 0.16 -8.72 0.11
N TRP A 287 -1.15 -9.00 -0.02
CA TRP A 287 -2.04 -8.25 -0.89
C TRP A 287 -1.96 -6.73 -0.63
N PRO A 288 -1.91 -5.89 -1.67
CA PRO A 288 -1.69 -4.46 -1.49
C PRO A 288 -2.74 -3.79 -0.60
N GLY A 289 -2.31 -2.94 0.33
CA GLY A 289 -3.15 -2.08 1.17
C GLY A 289 -4.14 -1.20 0.40
N LYS A 290 -3.79 -0.77 -0.82
CA LYS A 290 -4.72 -0.06 -1.72
C LYS A 290 -5.84 -0.94 -2.27
N LEU A 291 -5.73 -2.27 -2.17
CA LEU A 291 -6.72 -3.24 -2.65
C LEU A 291 -7.35 -4.03 -1.49
N GLN A 292 -7.20 -3.58 -0.25
CA GLN A 292 -7.81 -4.24 0.90
C GLN A 292 -9.31 -3.94 0.96
N CYS A 293 -10.12 -4.99 0.93
CA CYS A 293 -11.54 -4.87 0.61
C CYS A 293 -12.40 -4.17 1.66
N HIS A 294 -11.95 -4.12 2.92
CA HIS A 294 -12.61 -3.34 3.97
C HIS A 294 -12.67 -1.82 3.68
N ARG A 295 -11.89 -1.34 2.71
CA ARG A 295 -11.89 0.07 2.27
C ARG A 295 -13.03 0.40 1.31
N TYR A 296 -13.73 -0.60 0.78
CA TYR A 296 -14.78 -0.43 -0.21
C TYR A 296 -16.17 -0.62 0.39
N PRO A 297 -17.17 0.12 -0.12
CA PRO A 297 -18.57 -0.03 0.29
C PRO A 297 -19.12 -1.41 -0.07
N LEU A 298 -20.08 -1.88 0.71
CA LEU A 298 -20.88 -3.06 0.39
C LEU A 298 -21.96 -2.67 -0.64
N SER A 299 -22.42 -3.63 -1.45
CA SER A 299 -23.57 -3.41 -2.34
C SER A 299 -24.86 -3.05 -1.60
N THR A 300 -24.94 -3.40 -0.31
CA THR A 300 -26.07 -3.10 0.58
C THR A 300 -25.88 -1.81 1.38
N ASP A 301 -24.81 -1.04 1.14
CA ASP A 301 -24.57 0.22 1.84
C ASP A 301 -25.58 1.29 1.38
N GLU A 302 -26.30 1.89 2.33
CA GLU A 302 -27.30 2.92 2.03
C GLU A 302 -26.68 4.30 1.76
N LEU A 303 -25.44 4.53 2.20
CA LEU A 303 -24.76 5.82 2.12
C LEU A 303 -23.79 5.91 0.95
N TRP A 304 -23.16 4.79 0.58
CA TRP A 304 -22.11 4.75 -0.44
C TRP A 304 -22.49 3.87 -1.61
N LEU A 305 -22.77 4.51 -2.74
CA LEU A 305 -22.97 3.83 -4.01
C LEU A 305 -21.70 3.10 -4.47
N CYS A 306 -21.88 1.88 -4.98
CA CYS A 306 -20.81 1.07 -5.55
C CYS A 306 -21.27 0.37 -6.83
N ALA A 307 -20.31 -0.14 -7.60
CA ALA A 307 -20.57 -0.79 -8.88
C ALA A 307 -20.03 -2.22 -8.94
N MET A 308 -20.74 -3.05 -9.70
CA MET A 308 -20.40 -4.42 -10.08
C MET A 308 -20.21 -4.52 -11.61
N PRO A 309 -19.47 -5.53 -12.13
CA PRO A 309 -19.20 -5.68 -13.58
C PRO A 309 -20.43 -5.70 -14.50
N GLY A 310 -21.61 -6.07 -13.99
CA GLY A 310 -22.87 -6.13 -14.74
C GLY A 310 -23.70 -4.84 -14.76
N ASP A 311 -23.30 -3.80 -14.03
CA ASP A 311 -24.14 -2.61 -13.84
C ASP A 311 -24.08 -1.66 -15.04
N THR A 312 -25.00 -1.83 -15.99
CA THR A 312 -25.12 -0.97 -17.18
C THR A 312 -25.96 0.28 -16.93
N SER A 313 -27.05 0.14 -16.17
CA SER A 313 -27.96 1.24 -15.83
C SER A 313 -27.34 2.30 -14.93
N LEU A 314 -26.26 1.94 -14.21
CA LEU A 314 -25.52 2.85 -13.35
C LEU A 314 -24.50 3.71 -14.11
N ALA A 315 -23.88 3.12 -15.15
CA ALA A 315 -22.75 3.71 -15.87
C ALA A 315 -23.15 4.90 -16.73
N LEU A 316 -22.58 6.08 -16.45
CA LEU A 316 -22.76 7.27 -17.29
C LEU A 316 -22.06 7.08 -18.65
N THR A 317 -22.74 7.35 -19.76
CA THR A 317 -22.13 7.24 -21.09
C THR A 317 -21.37 8.51 -21.48
N PRO A 318 -20.36 8.41 -22.38
CA PRO A 318 -19.68 9.59 -22.92
C PRO A 318 -20.62 10.63 -23.55
N GLU A 319 -21.68 10.18 -24.22
CA GLU A 319 -22.66 11.05 -24.87
C GLU A 319 -23.49 11.84 -23.83
N GLU A 320 -23.94 11.17 -22.76
CA GLU A 320 -24.66 11.80 -21.66
C GLU A 320 -23.76 12.82 -20.93
N ALA A 321 -22.52 12.44 -20.63
CA ALA A 321 -21.57 13.30 -19.95
C ALA A 321 -21.18 14.54 -20.79
N LEU A 322 -21.12 14.39 -22.11
CA LEU A 322 -20.89 15.49 -23.04
C LEU A 322 -22.08 16.47 -23.05
N ALA A 323 -23.31 15.95 -23.12
CA ALA A 323 -24.52 16.74 -23.08
C ALA A 323 -24.66 17.54 -21.76
N ASN A 324 -24.17 16.98 -20.66
CA ASN A 324 -24.17 17.63 -19.34
C ASN A 324 -23.00 18.63 -19.15
N GLY A 325 -22.07 18.75 -20.11
CA GLY A 325 -20.88 19.58 -19.99
C GLY A 325 -19.84 19.05 -18.98
N GLU A 326 -19.93 17.76 -18.63
CA GLU A 326 -19.03 17.11 -17.68
C GLU A 326 -17.69 16.70 -18.32
N ILE A 327 -17.67 16.57 -19.65
CA ILE A 327 -16.48 16.28 -20.48
C ILE A 327 -16.42 17.30 -21.63
N SER A 328 -15.22 17.71 -22.04
CA SER A 328 -14.99 18.58 -23.21
C SER A 328 -15.02 17.77 -24.51
N GLU A 329 -15.64 18.30 -25.58
CA GLU A 329 -15.68 17.72 -26.93
C GLU A 329 -14.28 17.46 -27.51
N ASN A 330 -13.31 18.30 -27.12
CA ASN A 330 -11.91 18.07 -27.43
C ASN A 330 -11.25 17.43 -26.21
N GLY A 331 -10.80 16.17 -26.34
CA GLY A 331 -10.04 15.42 -25.34
C GLY A 331 -8.68 16.04 -24.95
N GLU A 332 -8.45 17.30 -25.29
CA GLU A 332 -7.34 18.11 -24.83
C GLU A 332 -7.85 18.96 -23.68
N ASN A 333 -7.38 18.64 -22.46
CA ASN A 333 -7.25 19.68 -21.45
C ASN A 333 -6.48 20.83 -22.10
N SER A 334 -7.01 22.03 -22.01
CA SER A 334 -6.27 23.27 -22.21
C SER A 334 -5.10 23.33 -21.22
N GLU A 335 -4.03 22.60 -21.53
CA GLU A 335 -2.69 22.84 -21.01
C GLU A 335 -2.16 24.11 -21.69
N ASN A 336 -2.65 25.27 -21.23
CA ASN A 336 -1.93 26.55 -21.23
C ASN A 336 -2.90 27.67 -20.82
N GLN A 337 -2.91 27.98 -19.53
CA GLN A 337 -2.95 29.36 -19.04
C GLN A 337 -2.36 29.44 -17.63
#